data_AF-A0A1F1UDZ4-F1
#
_entry.id   AF-A0A1F1UDZ4-F1
#
_cell.length_a   1.000
_cell.length_b   1.000
_cell.length_c   1.000
_cell.angle_alpha   90.00
_cell.angle_beta   90.00
_cell.angle_gamma   90.00
#
_symmetry.space_group_name_H-M   'P 1'
#
loop_
_entity.id
_entity.type
_entity.pdbx_description
1 polymer ?
#
loop_
_entity_poly.entity_id
_entity_poly.type
_entity_poly.pdbx_seq_one_letter_code
_entity_poly.pdbx_strand_id
1 'polypeptide(L)'
;MTTSVNTDEPAFSLPSLPHLRVITRARGTHPAMAAPATLADVAGPWDHVWARGETSMVGAGEVLRLQARGDGRIDALASAWRALSSAATVDDAVATSGTGLAAFSSVAFSRASGRDSVLIVPRVVWGRNGDLAWITVILDPEEADALGPDPSRDDLEAYAAQVRGEAAGGGASGGEVADRAGARIADDAHTSEARFQAGVREAIQRIRSGELAKAVLSRDVTVDVPGGVQVVPTLQALAARYTDCWVYSVDGIIGATPEMLIEAHEGIARARVLAGTLDRANHGEDGAFQLANDQKQIEEHQYAIDSLVEELEPFVTELHSPAAPFVLTLPNVWHLASDVRARIGASETGPYSVLDLLRAVHPTAAVCGTPRLHAGRIIREIEHLDRGAYAGPVGWVDARGNGEFGIALRCGVLEGYGPTEPTAAHVGQGTFPTEVTLTRPGDGETGEPVPERIRLWAGCGIVADSEPAAELQETWAKMRPMLQALGVAAPRPQLGEGFSRGRGERAV
;
A
#
# COMPACT_ATOMS: atom_id res chain seq x y z
N MET A 1 -37.10 -33.88 -17.38
CA MET A 1 -35.83 -33.53 -18.05
C MET A 1 -34.96 -32.85 -17.02
N THR A 2 -34.02 -33.59 -16.46
CA THR A 2 -33.00 -33.12 -15.52
C THR A 2 -31.88 -32.47 -16.32
N THR A 3 -31.77 -31.15 -16.27
CA THR A 3 -30.61 -30.42 -16.81
C THR A 3 -29.49 -30.47 -15.78
N SER A 4 -28.47 -31.28 -16.07
CA SER A 4 -27.19 -31.28 -15.36
C SER A 4 -26.52 -29.92 -15.54
N VAL A 5 -26.25 -29.23 -14.43
CA VAL A 5 -25.32 -28.09 -14.42
C VAL A 5 -23.93 -28.69 -14.60
N ASN A 6 -23.31 -28.39 -15.74
CA ASN A 6 -21.95 -28.81 -16.03
C ASN A 6 -21.01 -27.94 -15.18
N THR A 7 -20.51 -28.49 -14.08
CA THR A 7 -19.48 -27.87 -13.22
C THR A 7 -18.10 -28.20 -13.79
N ASP A 8 -17.78 -27.65 -14.96
CA ASP A 8 -16.40 -27.59 -15.46
C ASP A 8 -15.86 -26.18 -15.14
N GLU A 9 -15.54 -25.92 -13.87
CA GLU A 9 -14.59 -24.86 -13.56
C GLU A 9 -13.21 -25.32 -14.08
N PRO A 10 -12.49 -24.51 -14.86
CA PRO A 10 -11.16 -24.89 -15.33
C PRO A 10 -10.26 -25.09 -14.10
N ALA A 11 -9.69 -26.30 -13.99
CA ALA A 11 -8.75 -26.63 -12.93
C ALA A 11 -7.55 -25.67 -12.99
N PHE A 12 -7.42 -24.83 -11.95
CA PHE A 12 -6.29 -23.94 -11.77
C PHE A 12 -5.01 -24.79 -11.60
N SER A 13 -4.18 -24.85 -12.64
CA SER A 13 -2.89 -25.54 -12.59
C SER A 13 -1.81 -24.55 -12.17
N LEU A 14 -1.37 -24.64 -10.92
CA LEU A 14 -0.20 -23.89 -10.45
C LEU A 14 1.06 -24.37 -11.19
N PRO A 15 1.99 -23.45 -11.56
CA PRO A 15 3.31 -23.86 -12.02
C PRO A 15 4.04 -24.62 -10.90
N SER A 16 5.06 -25.41 -11.26
CA SER A 16 5.91 -26.06 -10.26
C SER A 16 6.61 -24.99 -9.40
N LEU A 17 6.14 -24.82 -8.17
CA LEU A 17 6.72 -23.88 -7.22
C LEU A 17 8.03 -24.43 -6.67
N PRO A 18 9.04 -23.58 -6.40
CA PRO A 18 10.29 -24.02 -5.82
C PRO A 18 10.08 -24.49 -4.37
N HIS A 19 10.89 -25.45 -3.96
CA HIS A 19 11.00 -25.86 -2.56
C HIS A 19 11.94 -24.88 -1.84
N LEU A 20 11.39 -23.89 -1.14
CA LEU A 20 12.18 -22.90 -0.41
C LEU A 20 12.59 -23.41 0.97
N ARG A 21 13.82 -23.10 1.39
CA ARG A 21 14.27 -23.27 2.78
C ARG A 21 14.28 -21.92 3.47
N VAL A 22 13.66 -21.85 4.64
CA VAL A 22 13.47 -20.61 5.39
C VAL A 22 14.03 -20.77 6.78
N ILE A 23 14.90 -19.85 7.19
CA ILE A 23 15.60 -19.94 8.47
C ILE A 23 15.46 -18.61 9.19
N THR A 24 14.88 -18.62 10.39
CA THR A 24 14.74 -17.43 11.24
C THR A 24 15.52 -17.60 12.54
N ARG A 25 16.27 -16.55 12.92
CA ARG A 25 17.01 -16.46 14.19
C ARG A 25 16.76 -15.11 14.86
N ALA A 26 16.74 -15.10 16.20
CA ALA A 26 16.69 -13.87 16.97
C ALA A 26 18.03 -13.11 16.85
N ARG A 27 17.97 -11.78 16.73
CA ARG A 27 19.18 -10.94 16.62
C ARG A 27 19.81 -10.57 17.97
N GLY A 28 19.05 -10.69 19.07
CA GLY A 28 19.46 -10.32 20.43
C GLY A 28 19.53 -8.79 20.67
N THR A 29 19.62 -8.36 21.93
CA THR A 29 19.59 -6.93 22.36
C THR A 29 20.99 -6.31 22.56
N HIS A 30 22.05 -6.87 21.96
CA HIS A 30 23.43 -6.61 22.37
C HIS A 30 23.84 -5.12 22.32
N PRO A 31 24.28 -4.45 23.40
CA PRO A 31 24.50 -2.99 23.48
C PRO A 31 25.51 -2.39 22.48
N ALA A 32 26.56 -3.13 22.10
CA ALA A 32 27.54 -2.69 21.09
C ALA A 32 27.10 -2.99 19.64
N MET A 33 25.94 -3.63 19.48
CA MET A 33 25.20 -3.84 18.24
C MET A 33 23.73 -3.39 18.41
N ALA A 34 23.44 -2.60 19.45
CA ALA A 34 22.11 -2.11 19.81
C ALA A 34 21.83 -0.80 19.07
N ALA A 35 22.11 -0.84 17.78
CA ALA A 35 21.67 0.06 16.75
C ALA A 35 22.25 -0.58 15.50
N PRO A 36 21.37 -0.91 14.56
CA PRO A 36 20.71 0.22 13.95
C PRO A 36 19.17 -0.09 14.01
N ALA A 37 18.48 0.53 14.98
CA ALA A 37 17.12 0.21 15.45
C ALA A 37 16.00 1.02 14.76
N THR A 38 16.30 1.63 13.61
CA THR A 38 15.35 2.42 12.82
C THR A 38 15.29 1.92 11.38
N LEU A 39 14.40 2.46 10.56
CA LEU A 39 14.40 2.20 9.12
C LEU A 39 15.72 2.57 8.44
N ALA A 40 16.41 3.59 8.94
CA ALA A 40 17.63 4.18 8.37
C ALA A 40 18.82 3.22 8.28
N ASP A 41 18.71 2.18 9.07
CA ASP A 41 19.79 1.37 9.56
C ASP A 41 19.88 0.05 8.80
N VAL A 42 18.74 -0.36 8.27
CA VAL A 42 18.55 -1.61 7.55
C VAL A 42 17.91 -1.40 6.18
N ALA A 43 17.26 -0.28 5.85
CA ALA A 43 16.65 -0.13 4.53
C ALA A 43 17.67 0.39 3.49
N GLY A 44 17.80 -0.34 2.38
CA GLY A 44 18.38 0.13 1.12
C GLY A 44 17.33 0.83 0.24
N PRO A 45 17.76 1.51 -0.84
CA PRO A 45 16.86 2.27 -1.73
C PRO A 45 15.81 1.39 -2.43
N TRP A 46 16.09 0.10 -2.59
CA TRP A 46 15.26 -0.86 -3.32
C TRP A 46 14.62 -1.92 -2.43
N ASP A 47 14.87 -1.84 -1.13
CA ASP A 47 14.30 -2.78 -0.17
C ASP A 47 12.79 -2.57 -0.04
N HIS A 48 12.09 -3.67 0.28
CA HIS A 48 10.70 -3.62 0.66
C HIS A 48 10.58 -3.25 2.13
N VAL A 49 9.68 -2.34 2.46
CA VAL A 49 9.56 -1.74 3.78
C VAL A 49 8.09 -1.72 4.19
N TRP A 50 7.84 -2.11 5.44
CA TRP A 50 6.59 -1.88 6.16
C TRP A 50 6.91 -1.53 7.61
N ALA A 51 6.55 -0.34 8.08
CA ALA A 51 6.93 0.09 9.42
C ALA A 51 5.96 1.10 10.06
N ARG A 52 5.79 0.98 11.37
CA ARG A 52 5.08 1.95 12.21
C ARG A 52 5.57 1.87 13.66
N GLY A 53 5.98 3.01 14.22
CA GLY A 53 6.48 3.06 15.59
C GLY A 53 7.66 2.12 15.80
N GLU A 54 7.52 1.19 16.75
CA GLU A 54 8.55 0.18 17.09
C GLU A 54 8.43 -1.14 16.31
N THR A 55 7.45 -1.23 15.39
CA THR A 55 7.28 -2.38 14.51
C THR A 55 7.79 -2.06 13.12
N SER A 56 8.62 -2.95 12.57
CA SER A 56 9.13 -2.81 11.21
C SER A 56 9.49 -4.15 10.59
N MET A 57 9.33 -4.24 9.27
CA MET A 57 9.83 -5.32 8.43
C MET A 57 10.53 -4.71 7.21
N VAL A 58 11.74 -5.18 6.94
CA VAL A 58 12.54 -4.80 5.78
C VAL A 58 12.94 -6.06 5.02
N GLY A 59 12.54 -6.16 3.76
CA GLY A 59 12.88 -7.25 2.85
C GLY A 59 13.93 -6.82 1.83
N ALA A 60 15.04 -7.55 1.70
CA ALA A 60 16.05 -7.29 0.68
C ALA A 60 16.27 -8.50 -0.23
N GLY A 61 16.62 -8.21 -1.49
CA GLY A 61 16.69 -9.19 -2.55
C GLY A 61 15.33 -9.82 -2.87
N GLU A 62 15.26 -10.59 -3.95
CA GLU A 62 14.06 -11.30 -4.37
C GLU A 62 14.46 -12.74 -4.73
N VAL A 63 13.88 -13.72 -4.03
CA VAL A 63 14.03 -15.14 -4.38
C VAL A 63 12.92 -15.58 -5.33
N LEU A 64 11.74 -14.99 -5.17
CA LEU A 64 10.54 -15.34 -5.92
C LEU A 64 9.57 -14.18 -5.97
N ARG A 65 8.95 -13.94 -7.11
CA ARG A 65 7.81 -13.04 -7.27
C ARG A 65 6.66 -13.77 -7.91
N LEU A 66 5.51 -13.72 -7.26
CA LEU A 66 4.23 -14.20 -7.79
C LEU A 66 3.49 -12.99 -8.35
N GLN A 67 3.00 -13.07 -9.58
CA GLN A 67 2.25 -11.99 -10.24
C GLN A 67 0.85 -12.46 -10.61
N ALA A 68 -0.11 -11.55 -10.71
CA ALA A 68 -1.46 -11.86 -11.16
C ALA A 68 -2.18 -10.60 -11.67
N ARG A 69 -3.06 -10.76 -12.66
CA ARG A 69 -3.95 -9.70 -13.18
C ARG A 69 -5.40 -10.18 -13.25
N GLY A 70 -6.33 -9.24 -13.44
CA GLY A 70 -7.74 -9.55 -13.64
C GLY A 70 -8.55 -9.67 -12.34
N ASP A 71 -9.77 -10.17 -12.50
CA ASP A 71 -10.78 -10.25 -11.44
C ASP A 71 -10.35 -11.17 -10.30
N GLY A 72 -9.82 -12.36 -10.62
CA GLY A 72 -9.34 -13.35 -9.64
C GLY A 72 -7.89 -13.18 -9.19
N ARG A 73 -7.28 -11.99 -9.37
CA ARG A 73 -5.84 -11.81 -9.10
C ARG A 73 -5.45 -12.07 -7.64
N ILE A 74 -6.29 -11.66 -6.68
CA ILE A 74 -6.04 -11.89 -5.26
C ILE A 74 -6.22 -13.38 -4.93
N ASP A 75 -7.23 -14.04 -5.50
CA ASP A 75 -7.47 -15.48 -5.33
C ASP A 75 -6.32 -16.34 -5.85
N ALA A 76 -5.78 -15.98 -7.02
CA ALA A 76 -4.64 -16.66 -7.60
C ALA A 76 -3.38 -16.49 -6.75
N LEU A 77 -3.11 -15.26 -6.26
CA LEU A 77 -1.99 -15.00 -5.35
C LEU A 77 -2.17 -15.76 -4.03
N ALA A 78 -3.36 -15.77 -3.45
CA ALA A 78 -3.66 -16.51 -2.22
C ALA A 78 -3.48 -18.02 -2.40
N SER A 79 -3.88 -18.57 -3.55
CA SER A 79 -3.73 -19.99 -3.86
C SER A 79 -2.27 -20.37 -4.09
N ALA A 80 -1.53 -19.56 -4.86
CA ALA A 80 -0.10 -19.75 -5.07
C ALA A 80 0.69 -19.62 -3.75
N TRP A 81 0.33 -18.65 -2.89
CA TRP A 81 0.95 -18.46 -1.58
C TRP A 81 0.76 -19.65 -0.66
N ARG A 82 -0.46 -20.21 -0.58
CA ARG A 82 -0.76 -21.40 0.23
C ARG A 82 0.03 -22.62 -0.25
N ALA A 83 0.13 -22.82 -1.56
CA ALA A 83 0.91 -23.90 -2.14
C ALA A 83 2.42 -23.74 -1.86
N LEU A 84 2.95 -22.52 -2.01
CA LEU A 84 4.36 -22.23 -1.69
C LEU A 84 4.64 -22.46 -0.20
N SER A 85 3.76 -21.95 0.67
CA SER A 85 3.88 -22.09 2.12
C SER A 85 3.84 -23.55 2.57
N SER A 86 3.02 -24.37 1.92
CA SER A 86 2.92 -25.81 2.21
C SER A 86 4.15 -26.59 1.74
N ALA A 87 4.82 -26.13 0.67
CA ALA A 87 6.01 -26.77 0.14
C ALA A 87 7.28 -26.36 0.90
N ALA A 88 7.35 -25.14 1.44
CA ALA A 88 8.57 -24.64 2.09
C ALA A 88 8.97 -25.43 3.34
N THR A 89 10.28 -25.57 3.56
CA THR A 89 10.85 -26.06 4.82
C THR A 89 11.21 -24.89 5.70
N VAL A 90 10.54 -24.74 6.84
CA VAL A 90 10.69 -23.59 7.74
C VAL A 90 11.34 -24.02 9.06
N ASP A 91 12.50 -23.45 9.34
CA ASP A 91 13.18 -23.47 10.64
C ASP A 91 13.07 -22.07 11.25
N ASP A 92 12.06 -21.88 12.10
CA ASP A 92 11.79 -20.59 12.74
C ASP A 92 11.87 -20.71 14.27
N ALA A 93 13.03 -20.33 14.81
CA ALA A 93 13.30 -20.36 16.24
C ALA A 93 12.61 -19.21 17.02
N VAL A 94 12.02 -18.23 16.33
CA VAL A 94 11.38 -17.06 16.94
C VAL A 94 9.87 -17.25 17.06
N ALA A 95 9.24 -17.85 16.04
CA ALA A 95 7.86 -18.34 16.06
C ALA A 95 6.80 -17.28 16.41
N THR A 96 6.90 -16.08 15.81
CA THR A 96 5.90 -15.00 15.95
C THR A 96 5.37 -14.48 14.61
N SER A 97 4.39 -13.59 14.61
CA SER A 97 3.84 -12.98 13.39
C SER A 97 4.94 -12.27 12.59
N GLY A 98 5.03 -12.52 11.28
CA GLY A 98 6.07 -11.94 10.41
C GLY A 98 7.44 -12.64 10.45
N THR A 99 7.55 -13.78 11.15
CA THR A 99 8.72 -14.68 11.10
C THR A 99 8.45 -15.91 10.22
N GLY A 100 9.50 -16.63 9.83
CA GLY A 100 9.38 -17.70 8.83
C GLY A 100 9.13 -17.16 7.42
N LEU A 101 8.46 -17.94 6.57
CA LEU A 101 8.22 -17.54 5.18
C LEU A 101 7.27 -16.34 5.14
N ALA A 102 7.72 -15.25 4.54
CA ALA A 102 6.95 -14.01 4.39
C ALA A 102 7.12 -13.41 3.00
N ALA A 103 6.12 -12.65 2.55
CA ALA A 103 6.15 -11.91 1.31
C ALA A 103 5.63 -10.49 1.51
N PHE A 104 6.21 -9.55 0.78
CA PHE A 104 5.68 -8.19 0.63
C PHE A 104 4.72 -8.15 -0.56
N SER A 105 3.76 -7.24 -0.55
CA SER A 105 2.72 -7.20 -1.56
C SER A 105 2.35 -5.79 -1.98
N SER A 106 2.12 -5.64 -3.27
CA SER A 106 1.44 -4.48 -3.87
C SER A 106 0.38 -5.01 -4.83
N VAL A 107 -0.88 -4.66 -4.60
CA VAL A 107 -2.02 -5.15 -5.38
C VAL A 107 -2.62 -3.97 -6.15
N ALA A 108 -2.85 -4.15 -7.45
CA ALA A 108 -3.49 -3.11 -8.25
C ALA A 108 -4.90 -2.77 -7.74
N PHE A 109 -5.25 -1.49 -7.74
CA PHE A 109 -6.56 -0.99 -7.31
C PHE A 109 -7.70 -1.64 -8.07
N SER A 110 -7.61 -1.62 -9.41
CA SER A 110 -8.66 -2.11 -10.28
C SER A 110 -8.36 -3.51 -10.80
N ARG A 111 -9.40 -4.33 -10.92
CA ARG A 111 -9.34 -5.61 -11.64
C ARG A 111 -9.01 -5.47 -13.13
N ALA A 112 -9.29 -4.29 -13.69
CA ALA A 112 -9.02 -3.95 -15.08
C ALA A 112 -7.68 -3.21 -15.26
N SER A 113 -6.85 -3.11 -14.21
CA SER A 113 -5.54 -2.47 -14.30
C SER A 113 -4.61 -3.26 -15.22
N GLY A 114 -3.76 -2.54 -15.95
CA GLY A 114 -2.66 -3.13 -16.71
C GLY A 114 -1.47 -3.52 -15.83
N ARG A 115 -1.45 -3.10 -14.57
CA ARG A 115 -0.40 -3.42 -13.59
C ARG A 115 -0.63 -4.80 -12.97
N ASP A 116 0.45 -5.56 -12.78
CA ASP A 116 0.42 -6.77 -11.97
C ASP A 116 0.14 -6.48 -10.49
N SER A 117 -0.69 -7.31 -9.88
CA SER A 117 -0.67 -7.51 -8.43
C SER A 117 0.41 -8.53 -8.10
N VAL A 118 1.16 -8.30 -7.02
CA VAL A 118 2.34 -9.11 -6.69
C VAL A 118 2.39 -9.57 -5.25
N LEU A 119 3.00 -10.75 -5.05
CA LEU A 119 3.63 -11.17 -3.80
C LEU A 119 5.11 -11.37 -4.07
N ILE A 120 5.97 -10.67 -3.33
CA ILE A 120 7.41 -10.67 -3.48
C ILE A 120 8.01 -11.34 -2.25
N VAL A 121 8.62 -12.50 -2.46
CA VAL A 121 9.36 -13.24 -1.44
C VAL A 121 10.79 -12.73 -1.46
N PRO A 122 11.23 -12.01 -0.40
CA PRO A 122 12.58 -11.50 -0.35
C PRO A 122 13.59 -12.60 -0.03
N ARG A 123 14.88 -12.35 -0.27
CA ARG A 123 15.95 -13.26 0.17
C ARG A 123 16.23 -13.12 1.66
N VAL A 124 16.10 -11.91 2.18
CA VAL A 124 16.34 -11.59 3.60
C VAL A 124 15.20 -10.75 4.14
N VAL A 125 14.74 -11.04 5.34
CA VAL A 125 13.83 -10.17 6.11
C VAL A 125 14.48 -9.82 7.44
N TRP A 126 14.63 -8.54 7.72
CA TRP A 126 14.86 -8.06 9.08
C TRP A 126 13.54 -7.58 9.65
N GLY A 127 13.17 -8.09 10.81
CA GLY A 127 11.97 -7.67 11.50
C GLY A 127 12.24 -7.22 12.92
N ARG A 128 11.38 -6.32 13.40
CA ARG A 128 11.36 -5.82 14.77
C ARG A 128 9.92 -5.63 15.21
N ASN A 129 9.63 -6.05 16.45
CA ASN A 129 8.38 -5.76 17.15
C ASN A 129 8.72 -5.47 18.61
N GLY A 130 8.71 -4.18 18.98
CA GLY A 130 9.19 -3.74 20.29
C GLY A 130 10.66 -4.12 20.48
N ASP A 131 10.97 -4.83 21.56
CA ASP A 131 12.33 -5.29 21.87
C ASP A 131 12.75 -6.55 21.10
N LEU A 132 11.80 -7.26 20.48
CA LEU A 132 12.09 -8.47 19.71
C LEU A 132 12.58 -8.07 18.32
N ALA A 133 13.76 -8.54 17.94
CA ALA A 133 14.32 -8.39 16.60
C ALA A 133 14.80 -9.74 16.04
N TRP A 134 14.59 -9.96 14.75
CA TRP A 134 14.94 -11.20 14.07
C TRP A 134 15.50 -10.93 12.67
N ILE A 135 16.19 -11.95 12.15
CA ILE A 135 16.57 -12.07 10.75
C ILE A 135 16.01 -13.38 10.22
N THR A 136 15.37 -13.32 9.06
CA THR A 136 14.95 -14.47 8.27
C THR A 136 15.73 -14.48 6.98
N VAL A 137 16.24 -15.63 6.59
CA VAL A 137 16.83 -15.89 5.27
C VAL A 137 15.98 -16.92 4.54
N ILE A 138 15.63 -16.63 3.29
CA ILE A 138 14.80 -17.45 2.42
C ILE A 138 15.64 -17.82 1.20
N LEU A 139 15.84 -19.12 1.00
CA LEU A 139 16.81 -19.68 0.08
C LEU A 139 16.11 -20.57 -0.94
N ASP A 140 16.59 -20.55 -2.17
CA ASP A 140 16.35 -21.64 -3.09
C ASP A 140 17.19 -22.88 -2.72
N PRO A 141 16.95 -24.06 -3.31
CA PRO A 141 17.66 -25.29 -2.95
C PRO A 141 19.19 -25.21 -3.09
N GLU A 142 19.70 -24.49 -4.09
CA GLU A 142 21.15 -24.41 -4.34
C GLU A 142 21.84 -23.58 -3.26
N GLU A 143 21.24 -22.44 -2.90
CA GLU A 143 21.75 -21.59 -1.82
C GLU A 143 21.60 -22.25 -0.45
N ALA A 144 20.53 -23.01 -0.25
CA ALA A 144 20.30 -23.80 0.96
C ALA A 144 21.39 -24.84 1.20
N ASP A 145 21.86 -25.50 0.14
CA ASP A 145 22.97 -26.46 0.20
C ASP A 145 24.30 -25.76 0.51
N ALA A 146 24.54 -24.59 -0.10
CA ALA A 146 25.74 -23.79 0.14
C ALA A 146 25.85 -23.27 1.58
N LEU A 147 24.73 -22.84 2.17
CA LEU A 147 24.71 -22.31 3.55
C LEU A 147 24.84 -23.40 4.63
N GLY A 148 24.53 -24.65 4.28
CA GLY A 148 24.65 -25.80 5.18
C GLY A 148 23.45 -25.99 6.13
N PRO A 149 23.42 -27.09 6.89
CA PRO A 149 22.19 -27.61 7.51
C PRO A 149 21.71 -26.88 8.78
N ASP A 150 22.58 -26.15 9.48
CA ASP A 150 22.22 -25.43 10.72
C ASP A 150 23.01 -24.12 10.87
N PRO A 151 22.67 -23.08 10.09
CA PRO A 151 23.36 -21.80 10.16
C PRO A 151 23.02 -21.05 11.44
N SER A 152 24.04 -20.43 12.03
CA SER A 152 23.92 -19.52 13.15
C SER A 152 23.36 -18.17 12.70
N ARG A 153 23.00 -17.30 13.66
CA ARG A 153 22.63 -15.90 13.38
C ARG A 153 23.72 -15.18 12.56
N ASP A 154 24.98 -15.41 12.88
CA ASP A 154 26.10 -14.70 12.24
C ASP A 154 26.28 -15.15 10.79
N ASP A 155 25.99 -16.42 10.49
CA ASP A 155 25.96 -16.93 9.12
C ASP A 155 24.84 -16.27 8.31
N LEU A 156 23.65 -16.08 8.91
CA LEU A 156 22.54 -15.39 8.27
C LEU A 156 22.86 -13.91 8.00
N GLU A 157 23.50 -13.22 8.94
CA GLU A 157 23.92 -11.82 8.77
C GLU A 157 25.02 -11.69 7.71
N ALA A 158 25.94 -12.65 7.62
CA ALA A 158 26.95 -12.70 6.58
C ALA A 158 26.33 -12.89 5.18
N TYR A 159 25.39 -13.83 5.04
CA TYR A 159 24.62 -14.00 3.81
C TYR A 159 23.85 -12.72 3.44
N ALA A 160 23.24 -12.07 4.43
CA ALA A 160 22.50 -10.85 4.18
C ALA A 160 23.38 -9.67 3.74
N ALA A 161 24.61 -9.58 4.27
CA ALA A 161 25.60 -8.63 3.79
C ALA A 161 26.02 -8.92 2.34
N GLN A 162 26.10 -10.19 1.94
CA GLN A 162 26.35 -10.58 0.54
C GLN A 162 25.20 -10.15 -0.38
N VAL A 163 23.94 -10.45 -0.04
CA VAL A 163 22.76 -10.03 -0.82
C VAL A 163 22.75 -8.51 -1.03
N ARG A 164 23.11 -7.74 0.01
CA ARG A 164 23.26 -6.28 -0.10
C ARG A 164 24.46 -5.85 -0.93
N GLY A 165 25.59 -6.54 -0.80
CA GLY A 165 26.82 -6.25 -1.54
C GLY A 165 26.68 -6.50 -3.05
N GLU A 166 25.98 -7.57 -3.42
CA GLU A 166 25.59 -7.86 -4.81
C GLU A 166 24.64 -6.78 -5.36
N ALA A 167 23.67 -6.34 -4.56
CA ALA A 167 22.82 -5.21 -4.92
C ALA A 167 23.58 -3.85 -5.00
N ALA A 168 24.64 -3.68 -4.21
CA ALA A 168 25.47 -2.46 -4.15
C ALA A 168 26.65 -2.44 -5.14
N GLY A 169 26.91 -3.56 -5.85
CA GLY A 169 27.96 -3.68 -6.88
C GLY A 169 27.79 -2.72 -8.07
N GLY A 170 26.65 -2.03 -8.16
CA GLY A 170 26.40 -0.87 -9.01
C GLY A 170 26.45 0.45 -8.25
N GLY A 171 27.61 0.85 -7.74
CA GLY A 171 27.96 2.24 -7.47
C GLY A 171 27.03 3.05 -6.55
N ALA A 172 26.72 2.56 -5.34
CA ALA A 172 26.22 3.42 -4.27
C ALA A 172 27.40 3.93 -3.41
N SER A 173 28.22 4.83 -3.96
CA SER A 173 29.04 5.67 -3.08
C SER A 173 28.09 6.49 -2.21
N GLY A 174 28.25 6.41 -0.89
CA GLY A 174 27.52 7.23 0.07
C GLY A 174 27.63 8.71 -0.30
N GLY A 175 26.68 9.19 -1.09
CA GLY A 175 26.54 10.58 -1.45
C GLY A 175 26.12 11.30 -0.18
N GLU A 176 26.88 12.32 0.19
CA GLU A 176 26.38 13.41 1.01
C GLU A 176 24.96 13.75 0.55
N VAL A 177 24.05 13.94 1.50
CA VAL A 177 22.66 14.34 1.26
C VAL A 177 22.66 15.46 0.21
N ALA A 178 22.41 15.10 -1.05
CA ALA A 178 22.36 16.06 -2.12
C ALA A 178 21.24 17.04 -1.73
N ASP A 179 21.58 18.31 -1.72
CA ASP A 179 20.65 19.39 -1.40
C ASP A 179 19.36 19.14 -2.18
N ARG A 180 18.21 19.07 -1.50
CA ARG A 180 16.87 18.87 -2.12
C ARG A 180 16.47 20.04 -3.04
N ALA A 181 17.40 20.96 -3.29
CA ALA A 181 17.30 22.10 -4.16
C ALA A 181 16.96 21.67 -5.59
N GLY A 182 15.71 21.89 -5.99
CA GLY A 182 15.29 21.81 -7.39
C GLY A 182 14.20 20.79 -7.70
N ALA A 183 13.75 19.99 -6.71
CA ALA A 183 12.57 19.16 -6.88
C ALA A 183 11.35 20.04 -7.22
N ARG A 184 10.64 19.72 -8.29
CA ARG A 184 9.55 20.55 -8.82
C ARG A 184 8.41 19.71 -9.37
N ILE A 185 7.20 20.23 -9.24
CA ILE A 185 6.03 19.66 -9.90
C ILE A 185 6.19 19.88 -11.41
N ALA A 186 6.08 18.81 -12.19
CA ALA A 186 6.05 18.89 -13.64
C ALA A 186 4.64 19.22 -14.13
N ASP A 187 4.55 19.97 -15.23
CA ASP A 187 3.28 20.38 -15.84
C ASP A 187 2.81 19.34 -16.87
N ASP A 188 2.78 18.07 -16.46
CA ASP A 188 2.40 16.91 -17.30
C ASP A 188 1.48 15.92 -16.58
N ALA A 189 0.78 16.38 -15.55
CA ALA A 189 -0.24 15.58 -14.86
C ALA A 189 -1.29 15.08 -15.88
N HIS A 190 -1.65 13.80 -15.82
CA HIS A 190 -2.66 13.26 -16.73
C HIS A 190 -4.03 13.89 -16.47
N THR A 191 -4.33 14.17 -15.20
CA THR A 191 -5.54 14.88 -14.79
C THR A 191 -5.22 16.31 -14.37
N SER A 192 -5.48 17.26 -15.27
CA SER A 192 -5.45 18.68 -14.93
C SER A 192 -6.51 19.03 -13.87
N GLU A 193 -6.27 20.11 -13.12
CA GLU A 193 -7.21 20.58 -12.09
C GLU A 193 -8.62 20.85 -12.64
N ALA A 194 -8.71 21.41 -13.86
CA ALA A 194 -9.98 21.68 -14.52
C ALA A 194 -10.71 20.38 -14.90
N ARG A 195 -9.97 19.36 -15.38
CA ARG A 195 -10.52 18.04 -15.70
C ARG A 195 -11.01 17.34 -14.44
N PHE A 196 -10.24 17.38 -13.36
CA PHE A 196 -10.65 16.83 -12.07
C PHE A 196 -11.97 17.44 -11.59
N GLN A 197 -12.07 18.78 -11.57
CA GLN A 197 -13.31 19.46 -11.16
C GLN A 197 -14.50 19.15 -12.08
N ALA A 198 -14.27 18.93 -13.38
CA ALA A 198 -15.31 18.48 -14.30
C ALA A 198 -15.79 17.06 -13.96
N GLY A 199 -14.86 16.15 -13.65
CA GLY A 199 -15.20 14.81 -13.18
C GLY A 199 -15.99 14.83 -11.87
N VAL A 200 -15.64 15.71 -10.92
CA VAL A 200 -16.43 15.89 -9.69
C VAL A 200 -17.86 16.32 -10.01
N ARG A 201 -18.06 17.27 -10.93
CA ARG A 201 -19.42 17.68 -11.35
C ARG A 201 -20.20 16.53 -11.99
N GLU A 202 -19.54 15.71 -12.80
CA GLU A 202 -20.17 14.54 -13.41
C GLU A 202 -20.56 13.50 -12.35
N ALA A 203 -19.68 13.18 -11.42
CA ALA A 203 -19.98 12.26 -10.32
C ALA A 203 -21.17 12.75 -9.48
N ILE A 204 -21.23 14.04 -9.16
CA ILE A 204 -22.38 14.65 -8.47
C ILE A 204 -23.68 14.46 -9.27
N GLN A 205 -23.66 14.64 -10.59
CA GLN A 205 -24.83 14.43 -11.44
C GLN A 205 -25.31 12.97 -11.39
N ARG A 206 -24.39 12.00 -11.52
CA ARG A 206 -24.71 10.57 -11.45
C ARG A 206 -25.23 10.15 -10.07
N ILE A 207 -24.73 10.77 -9.00
CA ILE A 207 -25.25 10.56 -7.64
C ILE A 207 -26.67 11.10 -7.50
N ARG A 208 -26.92 12.32 -7.98
CA ARG A 208 -28.26 12.94 -7.93
C ARG A 208 -29.29 12.22 -8.78
N SER A 209 -28.88 11.54 -9.86
CA SER A 209 -29.76 10.68 -10.65
C SER A 209 -29.98 9.29 -10.03
N GLY A 210 -29.31 8.97 -8.92
CA GLY A 210 -29.43 7.68 -8.22
C GLY A 210 -28.63 6.54 -8.85
N GLU A 211 -27.67 6.82 -9.75
CA GLU A 211 -26.79 5.80 -10.34
C GLU A 211 -25.77 5.29 -9.31
N LEU A 212 -25.32 6.17 -8.40
CA LEU A 212 -24.43 5.88 -7.28
C LEU A 212 -24.87 6.63 -6.02
N ALA A 213 -24.49 6.13 -4.85
CA ALA A 213 -24.62 6.86 -3.59
C ALA A 213 -23.34 7.66 -3.25
N LYS A 214 -22.18 7.10 -3.59
CA LYS A 214 -20.85 7.68 -3.35
C LYS A 214 -19.88 7.27 -4.44
N ALA A 215 -18.96 8.15 -4.81
CA ALA A 215 -17.80 7.83 -5.64
C ALA A 215 -16.55 8.50 -5.09
N VAL A 216 -15.37 7.93 -5.29
CA VAL A 216 -14.09 8.53 -4.93
C VAL A 216 -13.34 8.80 -6.22
N LEU A 217 -13.10 10.07 -6.51
CA LEU A 217 -12.30 10.49 -7.65
C LEU A 217 -10.90 10.87 -7.20
N SER A 218 -9.94 10.68 -8.10
CA SER A 218 -8.52 10.85 -7.88
C SER A 218 -7.87 11.61 -9.02
N ARG A 219 -6.67 12.11 -8.74
CA ARG A 219 -5.79 12.74 -9.72
C ARG A 219 -4.34 12.49 -9.35
N ASP A 220 -3.48 12.72 -10.33
CA ASP A 220 -2.04 12.56 -10.25
C ASP A 220 -1.29 13.90 -10.36
N VAL A 221 -0.07 13.93 -9.84
CA VAL A 221 0.91 15.00 -10.04
C VAL A 221 2.29 14.37 -10.17
N THR A 222 3.04 14.69 -11.22
CA THR A 222 4.43 14.22 -11.37
C THR A 222 5.40 15.20 -10.71
N VAL A 223 6.41 14.69 -10.03
CA VAL A 223 7.51 15.49 -9.46
C VAL A 223 8.81 15.06 -10.10
N ASP A 224 9.51 16.03 -10.71
CA ASP A 224 10.90 15.87 -11.14
C ASP A 224 11.82 16.10 -9.95
N VAL A 225 12.74 15.18 -9.70
CA VAL A 225 13.74 15.24 -8.61
C VAL A 225 15.14 15.18 -9.24
N PRO A 226 15.79 16.33 -9.47
CA PRO A 226 17.16 16.37 -9.95
C PRO A 226 18.09 15.57 -9.03
N GLY A 227 18.89 14.66 -9.60
CA GLY A 227 19.75 13.76 -8.82
C GLY A 227 19.04 12.52 -8.26
N GLY A 228 17.77 12.31 -8.61
CA GLY A 228 17.04 11.08 -8.32
C GLY A 228 16.30 11.09 -6.98
N VAL A 229 15.21 10.32 -6.93
CA VAL A 229 14.38 10.15 -5.73
C VAL A 229 15.14 9.33 -4.69
N GLN A 230 15.47 9.98 -3.58
CA GLN A 230 16.12 9.33 -2.43
C GLN A 230 15.07 8.64 -1.56
N VAL A 231 14.80 7.36 -1.86
CA VAL A 231 13.72 6.57 -1.22
C VAL A 231 13.86 6.53 0.29
N VAL A 232 14.99 6.06 0.82
CA VAL A 232 15.18 5.89 2.28
C VAL A 232 15.05 7.22 3.05
N PRO A 233 15.71 8.32 2.65
CA PRO A 233 15.48 9.64 3.28
C PRO A 233 14.03 10.13 3.17
N THR A 234 13.31 9.80 2.09
CA THR A 234 11.89 10.15 1.94
C THR A 234 11.04 9.38 2.96
N LEU A 235 11.26 8.06 3.11
CA LEU A 235 10.57 7.23 4.11
C LEU A 235 10.87 7.69 5.54
N GLN A 236 12.12 8.07 5.84
CA GLN A 236 12.50 8.63 7.14
C GLN A 236 11.75 9.93 7.45
N ALA A 237 11.70 10.85 6.48
CA ALA A 237 10.99 12.11 6.64
C ALA A 237 9.49 11.89 6.87
N LEU A 238 8.90 10.91 6.19
CA LEU A 238 7.52 10.49 6.42
C LEU A 238 7.34 9.90 7.82
N ALA A 239 8.15 8.92 8.23
CA ALA A 239 8.06 8.26 9.53
C ALA A 239 8.20 9.25 10.70
N ALA A 240 9.15 10.19 10.60
CA ALA A 240 9.39 11.19 11.63
C ALA A 240 8.23 12.19 11.78
N ARG A 241 7.53 12.50 10.68
CA ARG A 241 6.46 13.51 10.67
C ARG A 241 5.08 12.91 10.88
N TYR A 242 4.86 11.68 10.42
CA TYR A 242 3.57 10.98 10.37
C TYR A 242 3.58 9.73 11.25
N THR A 243 3.79 9.91 12.56
CA THR A 243 3.98 8.82 13.53
C THR A 243 2.80 7.84 13.65
N ASP A 244 1.59 8.29 13.32
CA ASP A 244 0.37 7.47 13.32
C ASP A 244 0.13 6.74 11.99
N CYS A 245 1.03 6.85 11.02
CA CYS A 245 0.94 6.20 9.72
C CYS A 245 1.89 5.01 9.63
N TRP A 246 1.53 4.04 8.80
CA TRP A 246 2.43 2.99 8.33
C TRP A 246 3.20 3.51 7.13
N VAL A 247 4.52 3.56 7.27
CA VAL A 247 5.44 3.91 6.18
C VAL A 247 5.79 2.65 5.41
N TYR A 248 5.76 2.75 4.08
CA TYR A 248 5.99 1.61 3.21
C TYR A 248 6.76 1.97 1.95
N SER A 249 7.45 0.96 1.43
CA SER A 249 8.06 0.92 0.09
C SER A 249 7.90 -0.50 -0.42
N VAL A 250 7.07 -0.73 -1.43
CA VAL A 250 6.89 -2.07 -2.00
C VAL A 250 6.69 -1.91 -3.49
N ASP A 251 7.44 -2.64 -4.31
CA ASP A 251 7.25 -2.67 -5.75
C ASP A 251 7.19 -1.26 -6.41
N GLY A 252 8.04 -0.34 -5.94
CA GLY A 252 8.19 1.00 -6.51
C GLY A 252 7.11 2.00 -6.11
N ILE A 253 6.15 1.60 -5.26
CA ILE A 253 5.25 2.54 -4.59
C ILE A 253 5.76 2.80 -3.17
N ILE A 254 5.90 4.08 -2.83
CA ILE A 254 6.38 4.54 -1.52
C ILE A 254 5.37 5.50 -0.89
N GLY A 255 5.19 5.46 0.42
CA GLY A 255 4.24 6.36 1.08
C GLY A 255 4.11 6.17 2.59
N ALA A 256 3.11 6.86 3.16
CA ALA A 256 2.76 6.79 4.58
C ALA A 256 1.23 6.73 4.75
N THR A 257 0.68 5.52 4.86
CA THR A 257 -0.77 5.35 4.92
C THR A 257 -1.28 5.44 6.36
N PRO A 258 -2.35 6.23 6.62
CA PRO A 258 -3.04 6.22 7.90
C PRO A 258 -4.14 5.15 7.99
N GLU A 259 -4.37 4.40 6.92
CA GLU A 259 -5.55 3.54 6.72
C GLU A 259 -5.15 2.08 6.57
N MET A 260 -5.37 1.30 7.64
CA MET A 260 -5.23 -0.16 7.63
C MET A 260 -6.47 -0.77 6.99
N LEU A 261 -6.33 -1.30 5.78
CA LEU A 261 -7.43 -1.97 5.09
C LEU A 261 -7.85 -3.23 5.85
N ILE A 262 -6.88 -4.10 6.12
CA ILE A 262 -7.10 -5.30 6.92
C ILE A 262 -5.77 -5.82 7.48
N GLU A 263 -5.78 -6.17 8.75
CA GLU A 263 -4.74 -6.90 9.47
C GLU A 263 -5.34 -8.23 9.92
N ALA A 264 -4.58 -9.32 9.84
CA ALA A 264 -4.89 -10.57 10.52
C ALA A 264 -3.72 -10.95 11.44
N HIS A 265 -4.02 -11.14 12.72
CA HIS A 265 -3.03 -11.54 13.72
C HIS A 265 -3.69 -12.43 14.77
N GLU A 266 -3.16 -13.64 14.95
CA GLU A 266 -3.63 -14.59 15.98
C GLU A 266 -5.16 -14.82 15.98
N GLY A 267 -5.74 -14.97 14.79
CA GLY A 267 -7.18 -15.22 14.62
C GLY A 267 -8.06 -13.98 14.83
N ILE A 268 -7.48 -12.79 14.95
CA ILE A 268 -8.19 -11.51 15.03
C ILE A 268 -7.93 -10.69 13.78
N ALA A 269 -9.01 -10.22 13.15
CA ALA A 269 -8.99 -9.26 12.07
C ALA A 269 -9.15 -7.84 12.64
N ARG A 270 -8.39 -6.88 12.12
CA ARG A 270 -8.51 -5.45 12.44
C ARG A 270 -8.51 -4.62 11.17
N ALA A 271 -9.33 -3.59 11.13
CA ALA A 271 -9.33 -2.60 10.07
C ALA A 271 -9.52 -1.20 10.67
N ARG A 272 -8.99 -0.19 10.00
CA ARG A 272 -9.18 1.20 10.35
C ARG A 272 -9.72 1.91 9.11
N VAL A 273 -10.98 2.31 9.16
CA VAL A 273 -11.66 2.97 8.04
C VAL A 273 -11.53 4.47 8.18
N LEU A 274 -11.10 5.16 7.12
CA LEU A 274 -11.02 6.61 7.06
C LEU A 274 -11.90 7.13 5.93
N ALA A 275 -12.80 8.05 6.27
CA ALA A 275 -13.60 8.78 5.30
C ALA A 275 -14.09 10.07 5.94
N GLY A 276 -14.11 11.13 5.16
CA GLY A 276 -14.25 12.50 5.64
C GLY A 276 -12.94 13.13 6.10
N THR A 277 -12.66 14.32 5.58
CA THR A 277 -11.36 15.01 5.72
C THR A 277 -11.53 16.51 5.84
N LEU A 278 -10.72 17.18 6.68
CA LEU A 278 -10.52 18.63 6.64
C LEU A 278 -9.03 18.98 6.61
N ASP A 279 -8.64 19.97 5.80
CA ASP A 279 -7.28 20.52 5.77
C ASP A 279 -7.02 21.42 6.97
N ARG A 280 -5.98 21.10 7.76
CA ARG A 280 -5.60 21.89 8.93
C ARG A 280 -5.13 23.31 8.57
N ALA A 281 -4.69 23.55 7.34
CA ALA A 281 -4.24 24.88 6.93
C ALA A 281 -5.40 25.84 6.63
N ASN A 282 -6.60 25.32 6.33
CA ASN A 282 -7.76 26.13 5.96
C ASN A 282 -8.76 26.30 7.11
N HIS A 283 -8.55 25.58 8.21
CA HIS A 283 -9.45 25.54 9.36
C HIS A 283 -8.69 25.95 10.63
N GLY A 284 -9.38 26.70 11.50
CA GLY A 284 -8.84 27.11 12.80
C GLY A 284 -8.79 25.97 13.81
N GLU A 285 -8.55 26.30 15.08
CA GLU A 285 -8.44 25.33 16.18
C GLU A 285 -9.70 24.45 16.34
N ASP A 286 -10.87 24.95 15.92
CA ASP A 286 -12.15 24.24 15.99
C ASP A 286 -12.36 23.20 14.87
N GLY A 287 -11.43 23.06 13.91
CA GLY A 287 -11.63 22.21 12.74
C GLY A 287 -11.91 20.73 13.07
N ALA A 288 -11.31 20.19 14.14
CA ALA A 288 -11.62 18.84 14.61
C ALA A 288 -13.08 18.71 15.10
N PHE A 289 -13.58 19.72 15.82
CA PHE A 289 -14.97 19.75 16.29
C PHE A 289 -15.94 19.93 15.11
N GLN A 290 -15.58 20.76 14.12
CA GLN A 290 -16.35 20.93 12.89
C GLN A 290 -16.51 19.59 12.16
N LEU A 291 -15.41 18.87 11.92
CA LEU A 291 -15.42 17.57 11.24
C LEU A 291 -16.27 16.54 11.98
N ALA A 292 -16.16 16.48 13.31
CA ALA A 292 -16.90 15.52 14.14
C ALA A 292 -18.43 15.74 14.12
N ASN A 293 -18.90 16.93 13.73
CA ASN A 293 -20.32 17.27 13.70
C ASN A 293 -20.83 17.58 12.28
N ASP A 294 -20.01 17.35 11.26
CA ASP A 294 -20.39 17.58 9.87
C ASP A 294 -21.17 16.38 9.33
N GLN A 295 -22.46 16.59 9.08
CA GLN A 295 -23.38 15.54 8.63
C GLN A 295 -22.97 14.94 7.27
N LYS A 296 -22.43 15.74 6.34
CA LYS A 296 -21.94 15.26 5.05
C LYS A 296 -20.77 14.30 5.26
N GLN A 297 -19.84 14.68 6.14
CA GLN A 297 -18.64 13.88 6.42
C GLN A 297 -18.99 12.59 7.17
N ILE A 298 -19.95 12.64 8.10
CA ILE A 298 -20.45 11.47 8.82
C ILE A 298 -21.16 10.49 7.86
N GLU A 299 -21.99 10.98 6.95
CA GLU A 299 -22.64 10.15 5.92
C GLU A 299 -21.61 9.51 4.98
N GLU A 300 -20.61 10.26 4.53
CA GLU A 300 -19.52 9.73 3.71
C GLU A 300 -18.74 8.61 4.45
N HIS A 301 -18.54 8.78 5.76
CA HIS A 301 -17.90 7.81 6.62
C HIS A 301 -18.72 6.53 6.77
N GLN A 302 -20.04 6.66 6.94
CA GLN A 302 -20.93 5.51 7.09
C GLN A 302 -20.90 4.59 5.87
N TYR A 303 -20.92 5.14 4.65
CA TYR A 303 -20.77 4.34 3.43
C TYR A 303 -19.47 3.50 3.41
N ALA A 304 -18.38 4.05 3.95
CA ALA A 304 -17.10 3.34 4.02
C ALA A 304 -17.17 2.18 5.03
N ILE A 305 -17.75 2.40 6.20
CA ILE A 305 -17.94 1.38 7.24
C ILE A 305 -18.84 0.26 6.75
N ASP A 306 -20.01 0.59 6.20
CA ASP A 306 -20.97 -0.41 5.72
C ASP A 306 -20.33 -1.31 4.67
N SER A 307 -19.61 -0.71 3.71
CA SER A 307 -18.92 -1.46 2.66
C SER A 307 -17.83 -2.42 3.17
N LEU A 308 -17.24 -2.15 4.33
CA LEU A 308 -16.27 -3.04 4.96
C LEU A 308 -16.99 -4.14 5.73
N VAL A 309 -17.96 -3.78 6.58
CA VAL A 309 -18.65 -4.69 7.49
C VAL A 309 -19.44 -5.75 6.72
N GLU A 310 -20.22 -5.34 5.72
CA GLU A 310 -21.05 -6.24 4.90
C GLU A 310 -20.20 -7.33 4.21
N GLU A 311 -18.97 -6.98 3.82
CA GLU A 311 -18.13 -7.86 3.01
C GLU A 311 -17.17 -8.68 3.86
N LEU A 312 -16.89 -8.24 5.08
CA LEU A 312 -16.13 -9.01 6.05
C LEU A 312 -17.00 -10.06 6.77
N GLU A 313 -18.32 -9.82 6.91
CA GLU A 313 -19.27 -10.68 7.64
C GLU A 313 -19.17 -12.19 7.30
N PRO A 314 -19.03 -12.61 6.02
CA PRO A 314 -18.94 -14.04 5.67
C PRO A 314 -17.68 -14.75 6.19
N PHE A 315 -16.66 -13.99 6.60
CA PHE A 315 -15.32 -14.49 6.95
C PHE A 315 -15.05 -14.51 8.46
N VAL A 316 -16.00 -14.03 9.26
CA VAL A 316 -15.78 -13.80 10.69
C VAL A 316 -16.90 -14.42 11.51
N THR A 317 -16.59 -14.81 12.75
CA THR A 317 -17.57 -15.38 13.68
C THR A 317 -18.15 -14.33 14.63
N GLU A 318 -17.42 -13.24 14.85
CA GLU A 318 -17.82 -12.10 15.66
C GLU A 318 -17.26 -10.83 15.03
N LEU A 319 -18.05 -9.75 14.99
CA LEU A 319 -17.63 -8.46 14.46
C LEU A 319 -18.06 -7.34 15.41
N HIS A 320 -17.13 -6.44 15.70
CA HIS A 320 -17.36 -5.23 16.47
C HIS A 320 -17.00 -4.02 15.62
N SER A 321 -18.01 -3.19 15.33
CA SER A 321 -17.87 -1.89 14.69
C SER A 321 -18.36 -0.81 15.66
N PRO A 322 -17.63 0.31 15.84
CA PRO A 322 -18.05 1.39 16.73
C PRO A 322 -19.28 2.12 16.18
N ALA A 323 -20.15 2.60 17.07
CA ALA A 323 -21.38 3.31 16.69
C ALA A 323 -21.14 4.74 16.17
N ALA A 324 -19.98 5.32 16.47
CA ALA A 324 -19.60 6.66 16.02
C ALA A 324 -18.09 6.73 15.76
N PRO A 325 -17.65 7.51 14.77
CA PRO A 325 -16.23 7.70 14.49
C PRO A 325 -15.55 8.58 15.54
N PHE A 326 -14.22 8.49 15.60
CA PHE A 326 -13.37 9.45 16.30
C PHE A 326 -12.60 10.31 15.29
N VAL A 327 -12.05 11.44 15.74
CA VAL A 327 -11.21 12.30 14.88
C VAL A 327 -9.74 11.88 14.97
N LEU A 328 -9.19 11.32 13.89
CA LEU A 328 -7.77 11.09 13.74
C LEU A 328 -7.08 12.38 13.29
N THR A 329 -6.08 12.82 14.05
CA THR A 329 -5.32 14.04 13.75
C THR A 329 -3.97 13.70 13.12
N LEU A 330 -3.77 14.11 11.88
CA LEU A 330 -2.48 14.05 11.18
C LEU A 330 -1.89 15.47 11.06
N PRO A 331 -0.57 15.62 10.79
CA PRO A 331 0.07 16.93 10.66
C PRO A 331 -0.61 17.91 9.68
N ASN A 332 -1.17 17.40 8.58
CA ASN A 332 -1.78 18.20 7.50
C ASN A 332 -3.32 18.15 7.48
N VAL A 333 -3.95 17.12 8.03
CA VAL A 333 -5.40 16.91 7.91
C VAL A 333 -6.00 16.28 9.17
N TRP A 334 -7.29 16.46 9.37
CA TRP A 334 -8.10 15.62 10.24
C TRP A 334 -8.92 14.63 9.42
N HIS A 335 -9.13 13.42 9.95
CA HIS A 335 -10.01 12.40 9.39
C HIS A 335 -11.04 11.94 10.41
N LEU A 336 -12.25 11.59 9.97
CA LEU A 336 -13.07 10.67 10.76
C LEU A 336 -12.53 9.26 10.58
N ALA A 337 -12.39 8.54 11.68
CA ALA A 337 -11.83 7.21 11.73
C ALA A 337 -12.67 6.28 12.63
N SER A 338 -12.72 5.01 12.24
CA SER A 338 -13.36 3.95 13.02
C SER A 338 -12.52 2.69 12.95
N ASP A 339 -12.24 2.09 14.10
CA ASP A 339 -11.47 0.85 14.21
C ASP A 339 -12.43 -0.33 14.36
N VAL A 340 -12.49 -1.19 13.33
CA VAL A 340 -13.29 -2.41 13.30
C VAL A 340 -12.44 -3.59 13.75
N ARG A 341 -13.00 -4.47 14.58
CA ARG A 341 -12.34 -5.70 15.06
C ARG A 341 -13.26 -6.89 14.87
N ALA A 342 -12.71 -8.01 14.42
CA ALA A 342 -13.49 -9.23 14.22
C ALA A 342 -12.70 -10.49 14.56
N ARG A 343 -13.39 -11.57 14.94
CA ARG A 343 -12.77 -12.90 15.11
C ARG A 343 -12.85 -13.65 13.78
N ILE A 344 -11.69 -14.07 13.28
CA ILE A 344 -11.55 -14.75 12.01
C ILE A 344 -12.21 -16.14 12.08
N GLY A 345 -13.04 -16.43 11.08
CA GLY A 345 -13.67 -17.73 10.90
C GLY A 345 -12.77 -18.73 10.18
N ALA A 346 -13.34 -19.84 9.77
CA ALA A 346 -12.64 -20.89 9.06
C ALA A 346 -13.45 -21.42 7.88
N SER A 347 -12.73 -21.89 6.87
CA SER A 347 -13.23 -22.72 5.78
C SER A 347 -13.01 -24.20 6.10
N GLU A 348 -13.40 -25.09 5.18
CA GLU A 348 -13.10 -26.53 5.28
C GLU A 348 -11.60 -26.83 5.36
N THR A 349 -10.75 -25.96 4.80
CA THR A 349 -9.30 -26.13 4.78
C THR A 349 -8.57 -25.47 5.95
N GLY A 350 -9.30 -24.85 6.89
CA GLY A 350 -8.73 -24.17 8.06
C GLY A 350 -9.13 -22.68 8.16
N PRO A 351 -8.55 -21.95 9.13
CA PRO A 351 -8.83 -20.53 9.34
C PRO A 351 -8.58 -19.70 8.07
N TYR A 352 -9.38 -18.65 7.85
CA TYR A 352 -9.12 -17.72 6.77
C TYR A 352 -7.82 -16.95 7.00
N SER A 353 -7.04 -16.74 5.94
CA SER A 353 -5.81 -15.93 5.96
C SER A 353 -6.10 -14.45 5.72
N VAL A 354 -5.12 -13.58 5.98
CA VAL A 354 -5.21 -12.16 5.61
C VAL A 354 -5.55 -11.95 4.13
N LEU A 355 -5.07 -12.82 3.21
CA LEU A 355 -5.36 -12.72 1.78
C LEU A 355 -6.83 -13.06 1.46
N ASP A 356 -7.43 -13.99 2.21
CA ASP A 356 -8.86 -14.31 2.11
C ASP A 356 -9.75 -13.18 2.64
N LEU A 357 -9.27 -12.40 3.60
CA LEU A 357 -9.98 -11.20 4.04
C LEU A 357 -9.76 -10.06 3.03
N LEU A 358 -8.53 -9.92 2.53
CA LEU A 358 -8.14 -8.87 1.59
C LEU A 358 -8.97 -8.92 0.30
N ARG A 359 -9.21 -10.11 -0.25
CA ARG A 359 -10.05 -10.28 -1.45
C ARG A 359 -11.49 -9.79 -1.25
N ALA A 360 -12.01 -9.90 -0.02
CA ALA A 360 -13.40 -9.56 0.28
C ALA A 360 -13.58 -8.05 0.43
N VAL A 361 -12.62 -7.40 1.09
CA VAL A 361 -12.74 -5.98 1.47
C VAL A 361 -12.21 -5.03 0.40
N HIS A 362 -11.35 -5.47 -0.52
CA HIS A 362 -10.74 -4.59 -1.53
C HIS A 362 -11.57 -4.46 -2.82
N PRO A 363 -11.85 -3.23 -3.32
CA PRO A 363 -11.70 -1.93 -2.65
C PRO A 363 -12.92 -1.58 -1.79
N THR A 364 -12.69 -0.92 -0.66
CA THR A 364 -13.78 -0.35 0.16
C THR A 364 -14.35 0.91 -0.49
N ALA A 365 -15.52 1.36 -0.01
CA ALA A 365 -16.09 2.63 -0.43
C ALA A 365 -15.30 3.86 0.07
N ALA A 366 -14.26 3.69 0.90
CA ALA A 366 -13.33 4.77 1.26
C ALA A 366 -12.48 5.25 0.07
N VAL A 367 -12.18 4.35 -0.87
CA VAL A 367 -11.36 4.65 -2.05
C VAL A 367 -12.01 4.33 -3.40
N CYS A 368 -13.17 3.66 -3.38
CA CYS A 368 -13.99 3.37 -4.55
C CYS A 368 -15.34 4.09 -4.46
N GLY A 369 -16.42 3.43 -4.04
CA GLY A 369 -17.73 4.05 -3.92
C GLY A 369 -18.83 3.01 -3.69
N THR A 370 -20.08 3.45 -3.77
CA THR A 370 -21.26 2.64 -3.43
C THR A 370 -22.34 2.77 -4.51
N PRO A 371 -22.83 1.68 -5.11
CA PRO A 371 -22.39 0.28 -4.94
C PRO A 371 -21.01 -0.01 -5.55
N ARG A 372 -20.18 -0.82 -4.86
CA ARG A 372 -18.74 -1.01 -5.12
C ARG A 372 -18.38 -1.31 -6.58
N LEU A 373 -18.94 -2.37 -7.16
CA LEU A 373 -18.61 -2.79 -8.53
C LEU A 373 -19.05 -1.77 -9.58
N HIS A 374 -20.17 -1.08 -9.32
CA HIS A 374 -20.69 -0.07 -10.23
C HIS A 374 -19.87 1.22 -10.15
N ALA A 375 -19.54 1.66 -8.94
CA ALA A 375 -18.68 2.82 -8.70
C ALA A 375 -17.32 2.64 -9.38
N GLY A 376 -16.70 1.46 -9.28
CA GLY A 376 -15.42 1.18 -9.95
C GLY A 376 -15.47 1.33 -11.48
N ARG A 377 -16.61 1.01 -12.12
CA ARG A 377 -16.80 1.22 -13.57
C ARG A 377 -16.91 2.71 -13.91
N ILE A 378 -17.73 3.43 -13.16
CA ILE A 378 -17.98 4.86 -13.36
C ILE A 378 -16.72 5.68 -13.10
N ILE A 379 -15.96 5.37 -12.06
CA ILE A 379 -14.68 6.01 -11.76
C ILE A 379 -13.75 5.91 -12.97
N ARG A 380 -13.64 4.74 -13.60
CA ARG A 380 -12.81 4.55 -14.80
C ARG A 380 -13.32 5.36 -15.99
N GLU A 381 -14.63 5.49 -16.15
CA GLU A 381 -15.24 6.34 -17.19
C GLU A 381 -14.94 7.82 -16.96
N ILE A 382 -14.95 8.29 -15.72
CA ILE A 382 -14.73 9.71 -15.39
C ILE A 382 -13.25 10.08 -15.39
N GLU A 383 -12.41 9.26 -14.76
CA GLU A 383 -10.97 9.55 -14.62
C GLU A 383 -10.23 9.34 -15.94
N HIS A 384 -10.62 8.30 -16.69
CA HIS A 384 -9.86 7.78 -17.83
C HIS A 384 -8.40 7.47 -17.48
N LEU A 385 -8.15 7.00 -16.26
CA LEU A 385 -6.83 6.61 -15.76
C LEU A 385 -6.84 5.19 -15.22
N ASP A 386 -5.67 4.56 -15.32
CA ASP A 386 -5.34 3.41 -14.50
C ASP A 386 -4.58 3.90 -13.26
N ARG A 387 -5.18 3.73 -12.08
CA ARG A 387 -4.53 4.08 -10.81
C ARG A 387 -3.33 3.18 -10.50
N GLY A 388 -3.23 2.02 -11.15
CA GLY A 388 -2.19 1.03 -10.85
C GLY A 388 -2.23 0.63 -9.38
N ALA A 389 -1.12 0.79 -8.67
CA ALA A 389 -1.00 0.49 -7.24
C ALA A 389 -1.65 1.54 -6.32
N TYR A 390 -1.90 2.78 -6.80
CA TYR A 390 -2.51 3.81 -5.96
C TYR A 390 -3.92 3.40 -5.52
N ALA A 391 -4.21 3.58 -4.22
CA ALA A 391 -5.43 3.11 -3.56
C ALA A 391 -5.66 1.59 -3.61
N GLY A 392 -4.66 0.82 -4.05
CA GLY A 392 -4.63 -0.63 -3.91
C GLY A 392 -4.04 -1.07 -2.57
N PRO A 393 -4.16 -2.36 -2.21
CA PRO A 393 -3.51 -2.92 -1.04
C PRO A 393 -1.99 -2.89 -1.13
N VAL A 394 -1.33 -2.55 -0.03
CA VAL A 394 0.13 -2.65 0.12
C VAL A 394 0.46 -3.14 1.53
N GLY A 395 1.40 -4.06 1.65
CA GLY A 395 1.67 -4.68 2.94
C GLY A 395 2.48 -5.98 2.86
N TRP A 396 2.20 -6.91 3.76
CA TRP A 396 2.91 -8.18 3.86
C TRP A 396 2.02 -9.32 4.36
N VAL A 397 2.42 -10.56 4.09
CA VAL A 397 1.77 -11.80 4.55
C VAL A 397 2.82 -12.84 4.97
N ASP A 398 2.53 -13.67 5.97
CA ASP A 398 3.33 -14.84 6.35
C ASP A 398 2.65 -16.18 6.01
N ALA A 399 3.43 -17.27 6.09
CA ALA A 399 2.93 -18.63 5.84
C ALA A 399 1.91 -19.15 6.86
N ARG A 400 1.73 -18.45 8.00
CA ARG A 400 0.71 -18.77 9.00
C ARG A 400 -0.62 -18.09 8.70
N GLY A 401 -0.67 -17.26 7.65
CA GLY A 401 -1.85 -16.50 7.24
C GLY A 401 -2.02 -15.17 7.98
N ASN A 402 -1.04 -14.75 8.79
CA ASN A 402 -1.03 -13.41 9.35
C ASN A 402 -0.56 -12.40 8.31
N GLY A 403 -0.84 -11.12 8.55
CA GLY A 403 -0.30 -10.04 7.75
C GLY A 403 -0.99 -8.71 8.01
N GLU A 404 -0.46 -7.68 7.39
CA GLU A 404 -0.98 -6.32 7.44
C GLU A 404 -1.05 -5.77 6.02
N PHE A 405 -2.21 -5.21 5.66
CA PHE A 405 -2.41 -4.52 4.40
C PHE A 405 -3.04 -3.16 4.65
N GLY A 406 -2.30 -2.11 4.34
CA GLY A 406 -2.84 -0.76 4.25
C GLY A 406 -3.39 -0.46 2.86
N ILE A 407 -4.16 0.63 2.75
CA ILE A 407 -4.47 1.20 1.45
C ILE A 407 -3.32 2.11 1.03
N ALA A 408 -2.81 1.95 -0.19
CA ALA A 408 -1.69 2.73 -0.70
C ALA A 408 -2.06 4.20 -0.94
N LEU A 409 -2.02 4.99 0.14
CA LEU A 409 -2.34 6.42 0.21
C LEU A 409 -1.12 7.23 0.65
N ARG A 410 -1.21 8.56 0.45
CA ARG A 410 -0.14 9.55 0.76
C ARG A 410 1.19 9.08 0.18
N CYS A 411 1.16 8.82 -1.12
CA CYS A 411 2.17 8.02 -1.79
C CYS A 411 2.56 8.57 -3.14
N GLY A 412 3.63 7.99 -3.67
CA GLY A 412 4.05 8.16 -5.04
C GLY A 412 4.56 6.86 -5.64
N VAL A 413 4.40 6.73 -6.95
CA VAL A 413 4.94 5.63 -7.76
C VAL A 413 6.18 6.13 -8.47
N LEU A 414 7.32 5.47 -8.25
CA LEU A 414 8.58 5.77 -8.92
C LEU A 414 8.47 5.46 -10.42
N GLU A 415 8.74 6.45 -11.28
CA GLU A 415 8.69 6.22 -12.73
C GLU A 415 9.97 5.56 -13.22
N GLY A 416 9.84 4.54 -14.07
CA GLY A 416 10.99 3.74 -14.50
C GLY A 416 11.43 2.69 -13.46
N TYR A 417 10.75 2.59 -12.31
CA TYR A 417 10.92 1.46 -11.40
C TYR A 417 10.23 0.21 -11.96
N GLY A 418 10.93 -0.91 -11.87
CA GLY A 418 10.47 -2.23 -12.29
C GLY A 418 11.54 -2.94 -13.11
N PRO A 419 11.46 -4.27 -13.26
CA PRO A 419 12.42 -5.00 -14.09
C PRO A 419 12.42 -4.44 -15.52
N THR A 420 13.61 -4.21 -16.07
CA THR A 420 13.84 -3.59 -17.39
C THR A 420 13.25 -4.39 -18.55
N GLU A 421 12.98 -5.67 -18.35
CA GLU A 421 12.09 -6.47 -19.20
C GLU A 421 11.25 -7.43 -18.33
N PRO A 422 9.95 -7.62 -18.63
CA PRO A 422 9.21 -8.72 -18.04
C PRO A 422 9.78 -10.03 -18.59
N THR A 423 10.41 -10.85 -17.74
CA THR A 423 10.66 -12.26 -18.04
C THR A 423 9.34 -13.04 -17.93
N ALA A 424 8.42 -12.76 -18.85
CA ALA A 424 7.15 -13.44 -18.93
C ALA A 424 7.32 -14.83 -19.57
N ALA A 425 7.37 -15.86 -18.74
CA ALA A 425 6.88 -17.19 -19.14
C ALA A 425 5.35 -17.15 -19.09
N HIS A 426 4.73 -16.82 -20.23
CA HIS A 426 3.27 -16.87 -20.40
C HIS A 426 2.82 -18.34 -20.39
N VAL A 427 1.75 -18.66 -19.65
CA VAL A 427 1.14 -20.00 -19.64
C VAL A 427 -0.38 -19.87 -19.70
N GLY A 428 -0.92 -20.01 -20.91
CA GLY A 428 -2.34 -20.26 -21.15
C GLY A 428 -2.89 -19.54 -22.39
N GLN A 429 -2.87 -20.19 -23.55
CA GLN A 429 -3.64 -19.70 -24.69
C GLN A 429 -5.13 -20.03 -24.50
N GLY A 430 -5.94 -18.98 -24.32
CA GLY A 430 -7.39 -19.02 -24.46
C GLY A 430 -8.14 -19.13 -23.13
N THR A 431 -9.08 -18.18 -22.94
CA THR A 431 -9.95 -17.95 -21.76
C THR A 431 -9.25 -17.42 -20.51
N PHE A 432 -9.47 -16.12 -20.25
CA PHE A 432 -8.91 -15.27 -19.16
C PHE A 432 -8.12 -16.03 -18.07
N PRO A 433 -6.83 -16.32 -18.29
CA PRO A 433 -6.02 -16.98 -17.29
C PRO A 433 -5.39 -15.94 -16.35
N THR A 434 -5.43 -16.22 -15.05
CA THR A 434 -4.56 -15.56 -14.09
C THR A 434 -3.20 -16.24 -14.16
N GLU A 435 -2.28 -15.69 -14.94
CA GLU A 435 -0.90 -16.20 -15.05
C GLU A 435 -0.04 -15.68 -13.88
N VAL A 436 0.74 -16.58 -13.28
CA VAL A 436 1.79 -16.24 -12.31
C VAL A 436 3.14 -16.26 -13.02
N THR A 437 3.70 -15.08 -13.27
CA THR A 437 5.06 -14.93 -13.82
C THR A 437 6.07 -14.88 -12.67
N LEU A 438 7.19 -15.60 -12.83
CA LEU A 438 8.33 -15.56 -11.92
C LEU A 438 9.47 -14.78 -12.59
N THR A 439 9.80 -13.61 -12.05
CA THR A 439 11.00 -12.87 -12.45
C THR A 439 12.09 -13.19 -11.44
N ARG A 440 13.25 -13.67 -11.89
CA ARG A 440 14.49 -13.62 -11.11
C ARG A 440 15.28 -12.42 -11.66
N PRO A 441 15.69 -11.45 -10.85
CA PRO A 441 16.68 -10.47 -11.29
C PRO A 441 17.90 -11.22 -11.82
N GLY A 442 18.26 -11.00 -13.08
CA GLY A 442 19.44 -11.57 -13.72
C GLY A 442 20.53 -10.52 -13.84
N ASP A 443 21.78 -10.98 -13.77
CA ASP A 443 23.02 -10.21 -13.87
C ASP A 443 23.05 -9.33 -15.14
N GLY A 444 22.62 -8.08 -15.02
CA GLY A 444 22.73 -7.05 -16.04
C GLY A 444 23.73 -5.98 -15.60
N GLU A 445 24.75 -5.73 -16.42
CA GLU A 445 25.68 -4.63 -16.20
C GLU A 445 24.97 -3.27 -16.19
N THR A 446 25.46 -2.38 -15.31
CA THR A 446 25.15 -0.95 -15.08
C THR A 446 24.03 -0.67 -14.08
N GLY A 447 24.37 0.11 -13.03
CA GLY A 447 23.51 0.41 -11.89
C GLY A 447 22.13 0.91 -12.32
N GLU A 448 21.09 0.34 -11.70
CA GLU A 448 19.71 0.74 -11.96
C GLU A 448 19.58 2.26 -11.83
N PRO A 449 19.08 2.97 -12.86
CA PRO A 449 19.01 4.41 -12.83
C PRO A 449 18.13 4.84 -11.66
N VAL A 450 18.66 5.71 -10.79
CA VAL A 450 17.87 6.30 -9.70
C VAL A 450 16.69 7.05 -10.34
N PRO A 451 15.43 6.72 -10.00
CA PRO A 451 14.27 7.30 -10.65
C PRO A 451 14.29 8.81 -10.46
N GLU A 452 14.40 9.57 -11.54
CA GLU A 452 14.39 11.04 -11.47
C GLU A 452 12.98 11.60 -11.35
N ARG A 453 11.96 10.75 -11.46
CA ARG A 453 10.55 11.15 -11.40
C ARG A 453 9.74 10.25 -10.50
N ILE A 454 8.78 10.86 -9.81
CA ILE A 454 7.80 10.16 -8.99
C ILE A 454 6.41 10.75 -9.24
N ARG A 455 5.43 9.87 -9.48
CA ARG A 455 4.03 10.25 -9.68
C ARG A 455 3.25 10.12 -8.38
N LEU A 456 2.84 11.26 -7.83
CA LEU A 456 2.03 11.36 -6.63
C LEU A 456 0.55 11.24 -6.95
N TRP A 457 -0.22 10.72 -6.00
CA TRP A 457 -1.66 10.52 -6.16
C TRP A 457 -2.44 10.98 -4.93
N ALA A 458 -3.64 11.51 -5.17
CA ALA A 458 -4.64 11.74 -4.13
C ALA A 458 -6.05 11.72 -4.70
N GLY A 459 -7.01 11.41 -3.85
CA GLY A 459 -8.42 11.39 -4.17
C GLY A 459 -9.28 11.78 -2.96
N CYS A 460 -10.56 12.04 -3.22
CA CYS A 460 -11.54 12.49 -2.24
C CYS A 460 -12.91 11.85 -2.52
N GLY A 461 -13.70 11.70 -1.45
CA GLY A 461 -15.04 11.18 -1.51
C GLY A 461 -16.01 12.22 -2.04
N ILE A 462 -16.80 11.83 -3.02
CA ILE A 462 -17.80 12.66 -3.68
C ILE A 462 -19.18 12.16 -3.27
N VAL A 463 -19.97 13.09 -2.73
CA VAL A 463 -21.39 12.93 -2.40
C VAL A 463 -22.20 14.07 -3.05
N ALA A 464 -23.53 14.04 -2.93
CA ALA A 464 -24.42 14.96 -3.63
C ALA A 464 -24.16 16.46 -3.36
N ASP A 465 -23.60 16.76 -2.17
CA ASP A 465 -23.29 18.11 -1.68
C ASP A 465 -21.78 18.45 -1.75
N SER A 466 -21.00 17.67 -2.50
CA SER A 466 -19.60 18.00 -2.76
C SER A 466 -19.43 19.26 -3.61
N GLU A 467 -18.36 20.02 -3.35
CA GLU A 467 -18.02 21.24 -4.09
C GLU A 467 -16.71 21.04 -4.86
N PRO A 468 -16.70 21.09 -6.21
CA PRO A 468 -15.51 20.75 -7.02
C PRO A 468 -14.21 21.43 -6.60
N ALA A 469 -14.26 22.71 -6.22
CA ALA A 469 -13.09 23.46 -5.79
C ALA A 469 -12.57 23.00 -4.41
N ALA A 470 -13.46 22.67 -3.47
CA ALA A 470 -13.09 22.16 -2.15
C ALA A 470 -12.48 20.75 -2.27
N GLU A 471 -13.07 19.90 -3.11
CA GLU A 471 -12.55 18.56 -3.39
C GLU A 471 -11.14 18.61 -4.02
N LEU A 472 -10.89 19.58 -4.90
CA LEU A 472 -9.55 19.82 -5.44
C LEU A 472 -8.56 20.26 -4.33
N GLN A 473 -8.97 21.15 -3.42
CA GLN A 473 -8.11 21.55 -2.30
C GLN A 473 -7.79 20.37 -1.37
N GLU A 474 -8.75 19.48 -1.12
CA GLU A 474 -8.54 18.28 -0.32
C GLU A 474 -7.46 17.37 -0.93
N THR A 475 -7.46 17.16 -2.25
CA THR A 475 -6.41 16.36 -2.91
C THR A 475 -5.01 16.98 -2.72
N TRP A 476 -4.87 18.32 -2.77
CA TRP A 476 -3.61 18.99 -2.47
C TRP A 476 -3.18 18.82 -1.01
N ALA A 477 -4.13 18.92 -0.08
CA ALA A 477 -3.87 18.64 1.33
C ALA A 477 -3.36 17.20 1.53
N LYS A 478 -3.94 16.22 0.82
CA LYS A 478 -3.54 14.80 0.85
C LYS A 478 -2.20 14.50 0.15
N MET A 479 -1.77 15.28 -0.85
CA MET A 479 -0.45 15.15 -1.49
C MET A 479 0.69 15.80 -0.68
N ARG A 480 0.37 16.73 0.22
CA ARG A 480 1.33 17.48 1.03
C ARG A 480 2.38 16.63 1.78
N PRO A 481 2.05 15.46 2.38
CA PRO A 481 3.04 14.60 3.02
C PRO A 481 4.21 14.26 2.09
N MET A 482 3.90 13.80 0.88
CA MET A 482 4.90 13.40 -0.12
C MET A 482 5.67 14.60 -0.66
N LEU A 483 4.99 15.70 -0.99
CA LEU A 483 5.65 16.92 -1.47
C LEU A 483 6.68 17.44 -0.44
N GLN A 484 6.32 17.45 0.85
CA GLN A 484 7.22 17.86 1.92
C GLN A 484 8.40 16.88 2.10
N ALA A 485 8.14 15.58 2.03
CA ALA A 485 9.19 14.56 2.12
C ALA A 485 10.20 14.64 0.97
N LEU A 486 9.73 14.96 -0.24
CA LEU A 486 10.54 15.18 -1.44
C LEU A 486 11.22 16.57 -1.48
N GLY A 487 10.93 17.46 -0.53
CA GLY A 487 11.51 18.81 -0.49
C GLY A 487 10.87 19.82 -1.47
N VAL A 488 9.71 19.51 -2.05
CA VAL A 488 8.97 20.42 -2.91
C VAL A 488 8.29 21.49 -2.07
N ALA A 489 8.52 22.77 -2.40
CA ALA A 489 7.77 23.88 -1.80
C ALA A 489 6.28 23.74 -2.13
N ALA A 490 5.43 23.62 -1.11
CA ALA A 490 3.99 23.44 -1.31
C ALA A 490 3.41 24.60 -2.15
N PRO A 491 2.59 24.31 -3.19
CA PRO A 491 1.86 25.37 -3.89
C PRO A 491 0.99 26.12 -2.87
N ARG A 492 1.11 27.46 -2.85
CA ARG A 492 0.31 28.29 -1.94
C ARG A 492 -1.17 28.13 -2.28
N PRO A 493 -2.06 28.00 -1.29
CA PRO A 493 -3.49 28.01 -1.58
C PRO A 493 -3.83 29.32 -2.29
N GLN A 494 -4.45 29.21 -3.48
CA GLN A 494 -5.08 30.35 -4.13
C GLN A 494 -6.30 30.71 -3.28
N LEU A 495 -6.12 31.65 -2.33
CA LEU A 495 -7.26 32.33 -1.73
C LEU A 495 -7.99 33.04 -2.88
N GLY A 496 -9.22 32.61 -3.16
CA GLY A 496 -10.04 33.23 -4.20
C GLY A 496 -10.08 34.74 -4.01
N GLU A 497 -9.73 35.48 -5.05
CA GLU A 497 -9.96 36.92 -5.11
C GLU A 497 -11.46 37.16 -5.01
N GLY A 498 -11.96 37.48 -3.82
CA GLY A 498 -13.40 37.55 -3.63
C GLY A 498 -13.89 38.02 -2.26
N PHE A 499 -13.10 38.71 -1.45
CA PHE A 499 -13.64 39.51 -0.34
C PHE A 499 -12.83 40.79 -0.19
N SER A 500 -13.23 41.83 -0.92
CA SER A 500 -12.80 43.18 -0.61
C SER A 500 -13.38 43.56 0.76
N ARG A 501 -12.52 43.66 1.77
CA ARG A 501 -12.86 44.41 2.99
C ARG A 501 -12.94 45.88 2.59
N GLY A 502 -14.14 46.34 2.26
CA GLY A 502 -14.46 47.76 2.19
C GLY A 502 -14.21 48.38 3.56
N ARG A 503 -13.05 49.02 3.75
CA ARG A 503 -12.88 50.01 4.81
C ARG A 503 -13.67 51.24 4.38
N GLY A 504 -14.86 51.39 4.95
CA GLY A 504 -15.54 52.67 4.95
C GLY A 504 -14.77 53.63 5.86
N GLU A 505 -14.14 54.63 5.26
CA GLU A 505 -13.84 55.88 5.94
C GLU A 505 -15.15 56.52 6.40
N ARG A 506 -15.22 56.90 7.68
CA ARG A 506 -16.07 58.02 8.10
C ARG A 506 -15.21 58.99 8.90
N ALA A 507 -14.94 60.12 8.27
CA ALA A 507 -14.64 61.36 8.94
C ALA A 507 -15.89 61.83 9.68
N VAL A 508 -15.79 62.09 10.99
CA VAL A 508 -15.90 63.41 11.64
C VAL A 508 -15.08 63.35 12.92
#